data_AF-A0A350BDU8-F1
#
_entry.id   AF-A0A350BDU8-F1
#
_cell.length_a   1.000
_cell.length_b   1.000
_cell.length_c   1.000
_cell.angle_alpha   90.00
_cell.angle_beta   90.00
_cell.angle_gamma   90.00
#
_symmetry.space_group_name_H-M   'P 1'
#
loop_
_entity.id
_entity.type
_entity.pdbx_description
1 polymer ?
#
loop_
_entity_poly.entity_id
_entity_poly.type
_entity_poly.pdbx_seq_one_letter_code
_entity_poly.pdbx_strand_id
1 'polypeptide(L)'
;MANFETTLKKLQSKYRSRFLKLFKTSKEYKEFVDLIKQAKDNSFSSISRVESRKFDETWIQEIERGIVGINNIINNPKRFIKFQSEVVPIEMAKKTGSESIRHLAMNSQYIKQIDEKGTIMPEKILNISTDDDLGIYENRFVVTLIRKLVRFIELRHDYIQKKAEVRDSDLVFMKSRLRIEGSLLEYEGKLRLSVPSAEDGNKEANDLLLKRIVELRQRVIFLLSSEFMRTLKDATPVNNPINVTNILKSNADYIKCYELWKFLDRYDQLGVSFQIKETTNQFNDSNLNDLYAHIGASYLAIDSERTKKIKVKNDQVKKYKVHPHFDKPILTKDLTDDKFLSFDEKKKVSIKTLTLAQEVALKKRREEAEKRRKEKEAQKAKERQKLLERREKEKERQRLAAIEAKKRAEAKRLEMLERSRLKALEDAERKKEQERQKAEAAALKKLMDEERKKLLEARRYVKWLANEQRKSENQAVLEKAPISEEGPEFLTPESPQTEDHSKEGE
;
A
#
# COMPACT_ATOMS: atom_id res chain seq x y z
N MET A 1 -20.61 28.91 -50.83
CA MET A 1 -20.11 27.67 -51.47
C MET A 1 -21.21 26.63 -51.40
N ALA A 2 -21.67 26.10 -52.54
CA ALA A 2 -22.79 25.15 -52.61
C ALA A 2 -22.45 23.97 -53.52
N ASN A 3 -23.27 22.91 -53.46
CA ASN A 3 -23.28 21.78 -54.39
C ASN A 3 -22.07 20.82 -54.41
N PHE A 4 -21.38 20.62 -53.28
CA PHE A 4 -20.58 19.41 -53.07
C PHE A 4 -21.34 18.24 -52.40
N GLU A 5 -22.63 18.40 -52.08
CA GLU A 5 -23.51 17.33 -51.57
C GLU A 5 -23.95 16.30 -52.63
N THR A 6 -23.06 15.95 -53.56
CA THR A 6 -23.10 14.61 -54.16
C THR A 6 -22.66 13.62 -53.08
N THR A 7 -23.58 13.31 -52.18
CA THR A 7 -23.45 12.47 -50.98
C THR A 7 -22.45 11.33 -51.22
N LEU A 8 -21.53 11.05 -50.29
CA LEU A 8 -20.48 10.04 -50.48
C LEU A 8 -21.04 8.70 -51.00
N LYS A 9 -22.21 8.29 -50.49
CA LYS A 9 -23.02 7.14 -50.93
C LYS A 9 -23.39 7.14 -52.43
N LYS A 10 -23.67 8.30 -53.03
CA LYS A 10 -23.92 8.51 -54.47
C LYS A 10 -22.65 8.40 -55.31
N LEU A 11 -21.51 8.88 -54.80
CA LEU A 11 -20.21 8.71 -55.46
C LEU A 11 -19.76 7.24 -55.38
N GLN A 12 -19.89 6.63 -54.21
CA GLN A 12 -19.61 5.22 -53.95
C GLN A 12 -20.47 4.30 -54.83
N SER A 13 -21.77 4.58 -55.02
CA SER A 13 -22.62 3.77 -55.91
C SER A 13 -22.29 3.97 -57.40
N LYS A 14 -21.93 5.20 -57.83
CA LYS A 14 -21.41 5.45 -59.19
C LYS A 14 -20.07 4.75 -59.44
N TYR A 15 -19.16 4.76 -58.47
CA TYR A 15 -17.89 4.04 -58.55
C TYR A 15 -18.12 2.52 -58.57
N ARG A 16 -18.80 1.96 -57.55
CA ARG A 16 -19.10 0.52 -57.44
C ARG A 16 -19.85 -0.01 -58.65
N SER A 17 -20.77 0.74 -59.26
CA SER A 17 -21.47 0.32 -60.48
C SER A 17 -20.62 0.38 -61.75
N ARG A 18 -19.71 1.36 -61.91
CA ARG A 18 -18.70 1.34 -63.01
C ARG A 18 -17.70 0.20 -62.82
N PHE A 19 -17.24 0.00 -61.59
CA PHE A 19 -16.30 -1.03 -61.19
C PHE A 19 -16.86 -2.45 -61.41
N LEU A 20 -18.09 -2.71 -60.94
CA LEU A 20 -18.80 -3.96 -61.18
C LEU A 20 -19.18 -4.17 -62.65
N LYS A 21 -19.30 -3.11 -63.46
CA LYS A 21 -19.43 -3.26 -64.93
C LYS A 21 -18.14 -3.78 -65.54
N LEU A 22 -16.98 -3.21 -65.22
CA LEU A 22 -15.68 -3.74 -65.68
C LEU A 22 -15.51 -5.21 -65.28
N PHE A 23 -15.82 -5.55 -64.02
CA PHE A 23 -15.79 -6.92 -63.49
C PHE A 23 -16.80 -7.87 -64.17
N LYS A 24 -17.93 -7.37 -64.68
CA LYS A 24 -18.91 -8.19 -65.40
C LYS A 24 -18.63 -8.32 -66.89
N THR A 25 -18.03 -7.31 -67.53
CA THR A 25 -17.83 -7.26 -68.98
C THR A 25 -16.58 -7.99 -69.45
N SER A 26 -15.43 -7.78 -68.80
CA SER A 26 -14.20 -8.49 -69.17
C SER A 26 -14.19 -9.93 -68.61
N LYS A 27 -13.60 -10.87 -69.35
CA LYS A 27 -13.49 -12.28 -68.95
C LYS A 27 -12.15 -12.52 -68.25
N GLU A 28 -11.11 -11.96 -68.85
CA GLU A 28 -9.71 -11.96 -68.46
C GLU A 28 -9.54 -11.44 -67.03
N TYR A 29 -10.29 -10.40 -66.67
CA TYR A 29 -10.27 -9.82 -65.33
C TYR A 29 -10.97 -10.67 -64.28
N LYS A 30 -12.03 -11.42 -64.64
CA LYS A 30 -12.65 -12.40 -63.73
C LYS A 30 -11.66 -13.53 -63.46
N GLU A 31 -11.00 -14.03 -64.50
CA GLU A 31 -9.98 -15.07 -64.41
C GLU A 31 -8.77 -14.60 -63.58
N PHE A 32 -8.35 -13.34 -63.72
CA PHE A 32 -7.32 -12.73 -62.86
C PHE A 32 -7.77 -12.57 -61.40
N VAL A 33 -8.99 -12.11 -61.14
CA VAL A 33 -9.52 -11.97 -59.76
C VAL A 33 -9.78 -13.34 -59.12
N ASP A 34 -10.18 -14.35 -59.90
CA ASP A 34 -10.32 -15.72 -59.43
C ASP A 34 -8.96 -16.38 -59.16
N LEU A 35 -7.90 -16.01 -59.89
CA LEU A 35 -6.52 -16.34 -59.52
C LEU A 35 -6.09 -15.69 -58.21
N ILE A 36 -6.45 -14.41 -57.97
CA ILE A 36 -6.21 -13.75 -56.67
C ILE A 36 -6.92 -14.53 -55.55
N LYS A 37 -8.21 -14.87 -55.69
CA LYS A 37 -8.97 -15.67 -54.69
C LYS A 37 -8.31 -17.02 -54.36
N GLN A 38 -7.65 -17.64 -55.32
CA GLN A 38 -6.97 -18.93 -55.17
C GLN A 38 -5.59 -18.83 -54.49
N ALA A 39 -5.07 -17.63 -54.26
CA ALA A 39 -3.85 -17.44 -53.48
C ALA A 39 -4.07 -17.80 -52.00
N LYS A 40 -3.15 -18.59 -51.43
CA LYS A 40 -3.22 -19.05 -50.03
C LYS A 40 -2.87 -17.97 -49.01
N ASP A 41 -2.04 -17.01 -49.41
CA ASP A 41 -1.49 -15.93 -48.58
C ASP A 41 -2.39 -14.68 -48.58
N ASN A 42 -3.71 -14.85 -48.71
CA ASN A 42 -4.70 -13.77 -48.62
C ASN A 42 -5.28 -13.70 -47.21
N SER A 43 -5.27 -12.51 -46.61
CA SER A 43 -5.98 -12.27 -45.35
C SER A 43 -6.76 -10.97 -45.32
N PHE A 44 -7.89 -11.02 -44.61
CA PHE A 44 -8.81 -9.90 -44.43
C PHE A 44 -9.26 -9.85 -42.98
N SER A 45 -9.27 -8.65 -42.41
CA SER A 45 -9.96 -8.39 -41.14
C SER A 45 -10.70 -7.06 -41.21
N SER A 46 -11.89 -7.00 -40.62
CA SER A 46 -12.62 -5.75 -40.43
C SER A 46 -13.13 -5.66 -39.01
N ILE A 47 -12.92 -4.50 -38.41
CA ILE A 47 -13.29 -4.17 -37.03
C ILE A 47 -14.13 -2.91 -37.10
N SER A 48 -15.38 -2.97 -36.66
CA SER A 48 -16.13 -1.77 -36.31
C SER A 48 -15.94 -1.50 -34.82
N ARG A 49 -15.57 -0.27 -34.48
CA ARG A 49 -15.38 0.18 -33.11
C ARG A 49 -16.34 1.34 -32.86
N VAL A 50 -17.40 1.08 -32.12
CA VAL A 50 -18.30 2.11 -31.60
C VAL A 50 -17.78 2.53 -30.24
N GLU A 51 -17.61 3.83 -30.03
CA GLU A 51 -17.16 4.38 -28.76
C GLU A 51 -18.28 5.24 -28.15
N SER A 52 -18.61 5.05 -26.87
CA SER A 52 -19.49 5.98 -26.16
C SER A 52 -18.90 6.40 -24.80
N ARG A 53 -19.13 7.67 -24.44
CA ARG A 53 -18.71 8.27 -23.16
C ARG A 53 -19.92 8.40 -22.23
N LYS A 54 -19.73 8.08 -20.96
CA LYS A 54 -20.68 8.32 -19.88
C LYS A 54 -19.98 9.12 -18.78
N PHE A 55 -20.39 10.37 -18.64
CA PHE A 55 -19.97 11.22 -17.53
C PHE A 55 -20.75 10.84 -16.27
N ASP A 56 -20.08 10.87 -15.13
CA ASP A 56 -20.72 10.90 -13.82
C ASP A 56 -21.03 12.37 -13.47
N GLU A 57 -22.28 12.67 -13.12
CA GLU A 57 -22.69 14.02 -12.71
C GLU A 57 -22.51 14.27 -11.21
N THR A 58 -22.35 13.23 -10.39
CA THR A 58 -22.36 13.37 -8.91
C THR A 58 -21.25 14.30 -8.42
N TRP A 59 -20.04 14.18 -8.98
CA TRP A 59 -18.91 15.05 -8.64
C TRP A 59 -19.10 16.50 -9.10
N ILE A 60 -19.90 16.74 -10.14
CA ILE A 60 -20.25 18.08 -10.64
C ILE A 60 -21.20 18.75 -9.64
N GLN A 61 -22.25 18.04 -9.23
CA GLN A 61 -23.25 18.52 -8.28
C GLN A 61 -22.65 18.78 -6.88
N GLU A 62 -21.79 17.88 -6.37
CA GLU A 62 -21.15 18.05 -5.06
C GLU A 62 -20.15 19.22 -5.04
N ILE A 63 -19.43 19.45 -6.15
CA ILE A 63 -18.58 20.64 -6.30
C ILE A 63 -19.42 21.92 -6.32
N GLU A 64 -20.54 21.95 -7.06
CA GLU A 64 -21.45 23.11 -7.08
C GLU A 64 -21.99 23.46 -5.70
N ARG A 65 -22.45 22.45 -4.95
CA ARG A 65 -22.92 22.60 -3.55
C ARG A 65 -21.84 23.18 -2.65
N GLY A 66 -20.59 22.69 -2.76
CA GLY A 66 -19.46 23.18 -2.00
C GLY A 66 -19.02 24.60 -2.39
N ILE A 67 -19.05 24.96 -3.68
CA ILE A 67 -18.71 26.31 -4.18
C ILE A 67 -19.62 27.38 -3.57
N VAL A 68 -20.91 27.10 -3.36
CA VAL A 68 -21.83 28.04 -2.69
C VAL A 68 -21.35 28.34 -1.25
N GLY A 69 -20.95 27.32 -0.48
CA GLY A 69 -20.38 27.51 0.85
C GLY A 69 -19.07 28.29 0.83
N ILE A 70 -18.18 27.99 -0.12
CA ILE A 70 -16.91 28.71 -0.29
C ILE A 70 -17.14 30.19 -0.62
N ASN A 71 -18.07 30.50 -1.54
CA ASN A 71 -18.41 31.89 -1.90
C ASN A 71 -18.87 32.71 -0.70
N ASN A 72 -19.77 32.15 0.12
CA ASN A 72 -20.27 32.81 1.33
C ASN A 72 -19.13 33.13 2.31
N ILE A 73 -18.17 32.21 2.47
CA ILE A 73 -17.01 32.38 3.36
C ILE A 73 -15.99 33.38 2.79
N ILE A 74 -15.76 33.41 1.47
CA ILE A 74 -14.90 34.42 0.83
C ILE A 74 -15.50 35.83 0.99
N ASN A 75 -16.82 35.97 0.86
CA ASN A 75 -17.52 37.25 0.97
C ASN A 75 -17.62 37.75 2.43
N ASN A 76 -17.72 36.85 3.40
CA ASN A 76 -17.78 37.18 4.83
C ASN A 76 -16.85 36.28 5.66
N PRO A 77 -15.52 36.45 5.55
CA PRO A 77 -14.55 35.60 6.21
C PRO A 77 -14.57 35.85 7.72
N LYS A 78 -14.49 34.78 8.51
CA LYS A 78 -14.48 34.90 9.97
C LYS A 78 -13.16 35.52 10.43
N ARG A 79 -13.26 36.56 11.25
CA ARG A 79 -12.13 37.30 11.83
C ARG A 79 -11.95 36.86 13.28
N PHE A 80 -10.71 36.73 13.73
CA PHE A 80 -10.38 36.56 15.14
C PHE A 80 -9.72 37.85 15.64
N ILE A 81 -10.37 38.48 16.62
CA ILE A 81 -9.93 39.76 17.18
C ILE A 81 -8.72 39.49 18.07
N LYS A 82 -7.55 39.98 17.66
CA LYS A 82 -6.33 39.99 18.47
C LYS A 82 -6.21 41.34 19.18
N PHE A 83 -6.14 41.30 20.50
CA PHE A 83 -5.74 42.44 21.30
C PHE A 83 -4.20 42.42 21.43
N GLN A 84 -3.53 43.46 20.92
CA GLN A 84 -2.11 43.67 21.18
C GLN A 84 -1.96 44.84 22.15
N SER A 85 -1.25 44.62 23.25
CA SER A 85 -1.05 45.61 24.31
C SER A 85 0.40 46.09 24.31
N GLU A 86 0.62 47.35 23.95
CA GLU A 86 1.95 47.96 23.82
C GLU A 86 2.05 49.23 24.69
N VAL A 87 3.19 49.44 25.34
CA VAL A 87 3.45 50.65 26.14
C VAL A 87 4.06 51.70 25.23
N VAL A 88 3.23 52.63 24.74
CA VAL A 88 3.59 53.68 23.78
C VAL A 88 3.65 55.04 24.47
N PRO A 89 4.36 56.05 23.93
CA PRO A 89 4.23 57.44 24.37
C PRO A 89 2.77 57.90 24.32
N ILE A 90 2.36 58.73 25.28
CA ILE A 90 0.95 59.19 25.40
C ILE A 90 0.42 59.83 24.10
N GLU A 91 1.29 60.53 23.37
CA GLU A 91 1.00 61.17 22.06
C GLU A 91 0.67 60.17 20.95
N MET A 92 1.08 58.90 21.08
CA MET A 92 0.87 57.83 20.09
C MET A 92 -0.27 56.88 20.48
N ALA A 93 -0.83 57.01 21.69
CA ALA A 93 -1.90 56.14 22.18
C ALA A 93 -3.23 56.47 21.50
N LYS A 94 -3.82 55.50 20.79
CA LYS A 94 -5.09 55.69 20.06
C LYS A 94 -6.32 55.44 20.92
N LYS A 95 -6.23 54.52 21.89
CA LYS A 95 -7.30 54.23 22.86
C LYS A 95 -6.70 53.80 24.21
N THR A 96 -7.20 54.43 25.27
CA THR A 96 -6.88 54.10 26.66
C THR A 96 -8.13 53.50 27.33
N GLY A 97 -7.98 52.35 27.99
CA GLY A 97 -9.05 51.69 28.74
C GLY A 97 -8.80 51.71 30.26
N SER A 98 -9.71 51.10 31.02
CA SER A 98 -9.51 50.85 32.45
C SER A 98 -8.23 50.06 32.73
N GLU A 99 -7.86 49.13 31.86
CA GLU A 99 -6.60 48.38 31.95
C GLU A 99 -5.36 49.26 31.71
N SER A 100 -5.46 50.24 30.81
CA SER A 100 -4.40 51.24 30.60
C SER A 100 -4.15 52.08 31.85
N ILE A 101 -5.22 52.44 32.57
CA ILE A 101 -5.15 53.18 33.83
C ILE A 101 -4.58 52.30 34.95
N ARG A 102 -5.00 51.03 35.07
CA ARG A 102 -4.43 50.07 36.03
C ARG A 102 -2.93 49.85 35.80
N HIS A 103 -2.53 49.64 34.55
CA HIS A 103 -1.12 49.47 34.19
C HIS A 103 -0.29 50.72 34.53
N LEU A 104 -0.80 51.93 34.25
CA LEU A 104 -0.13 53.19 34.65
C LEU A 104 0.00 53.32 36.16
N ALA A 105 -1.06 53.03 36.92
CA ALA A 105 -1.05 53.11 38.39
C ALA A 105 -0.06 52.13 39.04
N MET A 106 0.16 50.95 38.43
CA MET A 106 1.18 49.98 38.87
C MET A 106 2.61 50.33 38.43
N ASN A 107 2.79 51.24 37.46
CA ASN A 107 4.08 51.57 36.86
C ASN A 107 4.32 53.09 36.91
N SER A 108 4.56 53.62 38.12
CA SER A 108 4.85 55.04 38.37
C SER A 108 6.02 55.59 37.52
N GLN A 109 6.95 54.74 37.09
CA GLN A 109 8.03 55.09 36.15
C GLN A 109 7.57 55.62 34.79
N TYR A 110 6.28 55.48 34.43
CA TYR A 110 5.71 56.05 33.21
C TYR A 110 4.96 57.37 33.45
N ILE A 111 4.99 57.92 34.67
CA ILE A 111 4.45 59.24 35.03
C ILE A 111 5.53 60.30 34.81
N LYS A 112 5.22 61.33 34.02
CA LYS A 112 6.11 62.45 33.71
C LYS A 112 6.08 63.53 34.80
N GLN A 113 4.88 63.85 35.27
CA GLN A 113 4.64 64.88 36.28
C GLN A 113 3.33 64.60 37.02
N ILE A 114 3.24 65.06 38.27
CA ILE A 114 2.00 65.15 39.03
C ILE A 114 1.80 66.65 39.34
N ASP A 115 0.63 67.18 39.01
CA ASP A 115 0.22 68.56 39.31
C ASP A 115 -0.10 68.73 40.80
N GLU A 116 -0.05 69.96 41.32
CA GLU A 116 -0.35 70.29 42.72
C GLU A 116 -1.77 69.86 43.14
N LYS A 117 -2.69 69.74 42.18
CA LYS A 117 -4.07 69.24 42.37
C LYS A 117 -4.20 67.71 42.29
N GLY A 118 -3.09 66.98 42.23
CA GLY A 118 -3.05 65.52 42.10
C GLY A 118 -3.29 65.00 40.68
N THR A 119 -3.33 65.86 39.66
CA THR A 119 -3.52 65.44 38.25
C THR A 119 -2.26 64.76 37.72
N ILE A 120 -2.37 63.51 37.29
CA ILE A 120 -1.23 62.70 36.82
C ILE A 120 -1.07 62.84 35.31
N MET A 121 0.12 63.28 34.86
CA MET A 121 0.49 63.36 33.44
C MET A 121 1.44 62.20 33.07
N PRO A 122 0.98 61.17 32.33
CA PRO A 122 1.85 60.08 31.86
C PRO A 122 2.78 60.53 30.72
N GLU A 123 4.00 60.02 30.71
CA GLU A 123 4.87 60.02 29.53
C GLU A 123 4.46 58.89 28.56
N LYS A 124 4.19 57.70 29.12
CA LYS A 124 3.86 56.48 28.38
C LYS A 124 2.63 55.80 28.97
N ILE A 125 1.86 55.11 28.14
CA ILE A 125 0.64 54.42 28.55
C ILE A 125 0.45 53.12 27.76
N LEU A 126 -0.22 52.14 28.36
CA LEU A 126 -0.55 50.89 27.70
C LEU A 126 -1.71 51.13 26.69
N ASN A 127 -1.37 51.21 25.41
CA ASN A 127 -2.33 51.27 24.31
C ASN A 127 -2.71 49.83 23.91
N ILE A 128 -4.02 49.55 23.88
CA ILE A 128 -4.55 48.26 23.43
C ILE A 128 -5.04 48.43 22.00
N SER A 129 -4.22 48.02 21.03
CA SER A 129 -4.65 47.92 19.63
C SER A 129 -5.48 46.65 19.43
N THR A 130 -6.30 46.67 18.38
CA THR A 130 -7.29 45.64 18.07
C THR A 130 -7.15 45.29 16.60
N ASP A 131 -6.52 44.16 16.31
CA ASP A 131 -6.23 43.70 14.96
C ASP A 131 -7.13 42.52 14.58
N ASP A 132 -7.74 42.59 13.40
CA ASP A 132 -8.53 41.51 12.83
C ASP A 132 -7.62 40.46 12.16
N ASP A 133 -7.37 39.33 12.83
CA ASP A 133 -6.64 38.21 12.23
C ASP A 133 -7.58 37.32 11.40
N LEU A 134 -7.32 37.26 10.09
CA LEU A 134 -8.00 36.35 9.16
C LEU A 134 -7.34 34.95 9.14
N GLY A 135 -6.18 34.76 9.75
CA GLY A 135 -5.36 33.54 9.78
C GLY A 135 -5.89 32.39 10.63
N ILE A 136 -7.18 32.40 11.00
CA ILE A 136 -7.80 31.33 11.80
C ILE A 136 -7.70 29.96 11.10
N TYR A 137 -7.88 28.88 11.87
CA TYR A 137 -7.77 27.52 11.37
C TYR A 137 -8.78 27.23 10.24
N GLU A 138 -10.00 27.72 10.38
CA GLU A 138 -11.13 27.51 9.48
C GLU A 138 -10.94 28.20 8.13
N ASN A 139 -10.47 29.45 8.13
CA ASN A 139 -10.11 30.16 6.92
C ASN A 139 -8.91 29.48 6.22
N ARG A 140 -7.88 29.06 6.97
CA ARG A 140 -6.75 28.27 6.42
C ARG A 140 -7.19 26.94 5.82
N PHE A 141 -8.19 26.28 6.42
CA PHE A 141 -8.85 25.10 5.86
C PHE A 141 -9.52 25.41 4.53
N VAL A 142 -10.33 26.47 4.43
CA VAL A 142 -11.00 26.88 3.17
C VAL A 142 -9.99 27.29 2.08
N VAL A 143 -8.93 28.02 2.44
CA VAL A 143 -7.81 28.31 1.53
C VAL A 143 -7.16 27.03 0.99
N THR A 144 -6.99 26.02 1.83
CA THR A 144 -6.44 24.73 1.42
C THR A 144 -7.44 23.92 0.58
N LEU A 145 -8.74 23.99 0.90
CA LEU A 145 -9.82 23.39 0.12
C LEU A 145 -9.88 23.95 -1.29
N ILE A 146 -9.80 25.28 -1.46
CA ILE A 146 -9.76 25.93 -2.78
C ILE A 146 -8.54 25.43 -3.58
N ARG A 147 -7.35 25.39 -2.98
CA ARG A 147 -6.13 24.86 -3.62
C ARG A 147 -6.27 23.38 -4.03
N LYS A 148 -6.94 22.56 -3.19
CA LYS A 148 -7.26 21.14 -3.47
C LYS A 148 -8.28 21.00 -4.60
N LEU A 149 -9.33 21.81 -4.60
CA LEU A 149 -10.42 21.84 -5.58
C LEU A 149 -9.93 22.26 -6.96
N VAL A 150 -9.12 23.32 -7.06
CA VAL A 150 -8.44 23.73 -8.31
C VAL A 150 -7.67 22.54 -8.88
N ARG A 151 -6.82 21.89 -8.09
CA ARG A 151 -6.04 20.72 -8.55
C ARG A 151 -6.92 19.55 -8.99
N PHE A 152 -8.01 19.27 -8.28
CA PHE A 152 -8.95 18.19 -8.59
C PHE A 152 -9.67 18.42 -9.93
N ILE A 153 -10.08 19.67 -10.20
CA ILE A 153 -10.76 20.06 -11.45
C ILE A 153 -9.77 20.16 -12.61
N GLU A 154 -8.60 20.80 -12.45
CA GLU A 154 -7.60 20.89 -13.54
C GLU A 154 -7.18 19.51 -14.04
N LEU A 155 -6.97 18.53 -13.14
CA LEU A 155 -6.60 17.17 -13.52
C LEU A 155 -7.71 16.44 -14.29
N ARG A 156 -8.98 16.63 -13.91
CA ARG A 156 -10.12 16.03 -14.63
C ARG A 156 -10.41 16.76 -15.93
N HIS A 157 -10.35 18.09 -15.97
CA HIS A 157 -10.47 18.88 -17.19
C HIS A 157 -9.36 18.55 -18.20
N ASP A 158 -8.10 18.39 -17.77
CA ASP A 158 -7.00 17.92 -18.64
C ASP A 158 -7.31 16.54 -19.26
N TYR A 159 -7.79 15.60 -18.44
CA TYR A 159 -8.12 14.25 -18.87
C TYR A 159 -9.29 14.24 -19.86
N ILE A 160 -10.35 14.97 -19.50
CA ILE A 160 -11.56 15.12 -20.29
C ILE A 160 -11.24 15.84 -21.60
N GLN A 161 -10.60 16.99 -21.60
CA GLN A 161 -10.30 17.74 -22.83
C GLN A 161 -9.46 16.92 -23.83
N LYS A 162 -8.54 16.08 -23.35
CA LYS A 162 -7.78 15.16 -24.21
C LYS A 162 -8.66 14.05 -24.81
N LYS A 163 -9.59 13.48 -24.03
CA LYS A 163 -10.37 12.29 -24.40
C LYS A 163 -11.86 12.53 -24.73
N ALA A 164 -12.34 13.76 -24.67
CA ALA A 164 -13.75 14.12 -24.87
C ALA A 164 -14.21 13.88 -26.31
N GLU A 165 -13.29 14.00 -27.27
CA GLU A 165 -13.54 13.69 -28.68
C GLU A 165 -13.50 12.17 -28.90
N VAL A 166 -14.70 11.60 -28.91
CA VAL A 166 -15.03 10.18 -29.10
C VAL A 166 -15.39 9.93 -30.57
N ARG A 167 -14.88 8.86 -31.17
CA ARG A 167 -15.13 8.55 -32.59
C ARG A 167 -15.45 7.09 -32.83
N ASP A 168 -16.56 6.87 -33.51
CA ASP A 168 -16.82 5.58 -34.12
C ASP A 168 -15.83 5.39 -35.29
N SER A 169 -15.28 4.20 -35.45
CA SER A 169 -14.31 3.91 -36.51
C SER A 169 -14.39 2.50 -37.06
N ASP A 170 -14.39 2.40 -38.38
CA ASP A 170 -14.30 1.13 -39.10
C ASP A 170 -12.89 0.97 -39.65
N LEU A 171 -12.20 -0.09 -39.22
CA LEU A 171 -10.97 -0.55 -39.82
C LEU A 171 -11.28 -1.66 -40.83
N VAL A 172 -10.66 -1.60 -42.00
CA VAL A 172 -10.52 -2.73 -42.91
C VAL A 172 -9.03 -2.89 -43.22
N PHE A 173 -8.48 -4.06 -42.87
CA PHE A 173 -7.15 -4.48 -43.26
C PHE A 173 -7.25 -5.62 -44.27
N MET A 174 -6.45 -5.54 -45.32
CA MET A 174 -6.46 -6.46 -46.45
C MET A 174 -5.03 -6.70 -46.92
N LYS A 175 -4.61 -7.97 -46.92
CA LYS A 175 -3.29 -8.41 -47.37
C LYS A 175 -3.47 -9.50 -48.43
N SER A 176 -2.69 -9.44 -49.49
CA SER A 176 -2.70 -10.44 -50.56
C SER A 176 -1.29 -10.62 -51.10
N ARG A 177 -0.92 -11.87 -51.36
CA ARG A 177 0.34 -12.21 -52.03
C ARG A 177 0.10 -13.30 -53.07
N LEU A 178 0.41 -12.96 -54.33
CA LEU A 178 0.18 -13.79 -55.51
C LEU A 178 1.51 -14.02 -56.25
N ARG A 179 1.68 -15.20 -56.85
CA ARG A 179 2.84 -15.56 -57.67
C ARG A 179 2.39 -15.97 -59.06
N ILE A 180 2.91 -15.32 -60.11
CA ILE A 180 2.58 -15.58 -61.53
C ILE A 180 3.89 -15.63 -62.31
N GLU A 181 4.17 -16.75 -63.00
CA GLU A 181 5.36 -16.94 -63.86
C GLU A 181 6.68 -16.42 -63.26
N GLY A 182 6.92 -16.70 -61.98
CA GLY A 182 8.12 -16.27 -61.23
C GLY A 182 8.07 -14.85 -60.66
N SER A 183 7.10 -14.02 -61.06
CA SER A 183 6.85 -12.70 -60.48
C SER A 183 6.07 -12.80 -59.18
N LEU A 184 6.49 -12.04 -58.16
CA LEU A 184 5.77 -11.87 -56.91
C LEU A 184 4.98 -10.56 -56.94
N LEU A 185 3.68 -10.64 -56.70
CA LEU A 185 2.80 -9.51 -56.44
C LEU A 185 2.40 -9.54 -54.96
N GLU A 186 2.58 -8.43 -54.25
CA GLU A 186 2.16 -8.30 -52.86
C GLU A 186 1.42 -6.97 -52.69
N TYR A 187 0.33 -7.01 -51.95
CA TYR A 187 -0.55 -5.89 -51.65
C TYR A 187 -0.88 -5.89 -50.17
N GLU A 188 -0.78 -4.71 -49.53
CA GLU A 188 -1.18 -4.50 -48.15
C GLU A 188 -1.90 -3.15 -48.05
N GLY A 189 -3.14 -3.16 -47.55
CA GLY A 189 -4.00 -2.00 -47.45
C GLY A 189 -4.65 -1.90 -46.06
N LYS A 190 -4.50 -0.74 -45.42
CA LYS A 190 -5.13 -0.39 -44.13
C LYS A 190 -6.02 0.83 -44.32
N LEU A 191 -7.33 0.61 -44.43
CA LEU A 191 -8.33 1.68 -44.52
C LEU A 191 -8.97 1.90 -43.15
N ARG A 192 -8.91 3.13 -42.63
CA ARG A 192 -9.62 3.56 -41.41
C ARG A 192 -10.63 4.64 -41.76
N LEU A 193 -11.92 4.33 -41.68
CA LEU A 193 -12.96 5.34 -41.57
C LEU A 193 -13.07 5.77 -40.11
N SER A 194 -13.31 7.05 -39.84
CA SER A 194 -13.58 7.53 -38.48
C SER A 194 -14.51 8.73 -38.51
N VAL A 195 -15.56 8.67 -37.70
CA VAL A 195 -16.70 9.60 -37.69
C VAL A 195 -16.95 10.04 -36.24
N PRO A 196 -17.33 11.31 -35.96
CA PRO A 196 -17.73 11.71 -34.61
C PRO A 196 -18.88 10.84 -34.12
N SER A 197 -18.77 10.25 -32.92
CA SER A 197 -19.79 9.31 -32.46
C SER A 197 -21.16 9.96 -32.25
N ALA A 198 -22.19 9.12 -32.35
CA ALA A 198 -23.56 9.44 -31.95
C ALA A 198 -23.82 9.21 -30.45
N GLU A 199 -22.90 8.56 -29.72
CA GLU A 199 -22.91 8.38 -28.26
C GLU A 199 -24.19 7.73 -27.70
N ASP A 200 -24.73 6.76 -28.44
CA ASP A 200 -26.04 6.11 -28.17
C ASP A 200 -27.18 7.13 -27.94
N GLY A 201 -27.10 8.32 -28.57
CA GLY A 201 -28.07 9.43 -28.46
C GLY A 201 -27.78 10.47 -27.37
N ASN A 202 -26.82 10.21 -26.46
CA ASN A 202 -26.58 11.06 -25.28
C ASN A 202 -25.71 12.30 -25.54
N LYS A 203 -25.36 12.56 -26.81
CA LYS A 203 -24.38 13.57 -27.21
C LYS A 203 -24.70 14.97 -26.70
N GLU A 204 -25.95 15.41 -26.81
CA GLU A 204 -26.35 16.76 -26.37
C GLU A 204 -26.24 16.92 -24.84
N ALA A 205 -26.65 15.91 -24.07
CA ALA A 205 -26.48 15.90 -22.62
C ALA A 205 -25.00 15.91 -22.22
N ASN A 206 -24.18 15.10 -22.89
CA ASN A 206 -22.74 15.05 -22.68
C ASN A 206 -22.05 16.39 -23.03
N ASP A 207 -22.45 17.06 -24.11
CA ASP A 207 -21.92 18.37 -24.52
C ASP A 207 -22.41 19.51 -23.59
N LEU A 208 -23.59 19.39 -22.97
CA LEU A 208 -24.04 20.28 -21.89
C LEU A 208 -23.22 20.08 -20.61
N LEU A 209 -22.93 18.83 -20.22
CA LEU A 209 -22.06 18.54 -19.08
C LEU A 209 -20.62 19.06 -19.30
N LEU A 210 -20.09 18.96 -20.52
CA LEU A 210 -18.79 19.56 -20.86
C LEU A 210 -18.77 21.07 -20.68
N LYS A 211 -19.81 21.80 -21.11
CA LYS A 211 -19.94 23.26 -20.87
C LYS A 211 -19.95 23.57 -19.38
N ARG A 212 -20.73 22.83 -18.59
CA ARG A 212 -20.82 22.98 -17.12
C ARG A 212 -19.48 22.73 -16.43
N ILE A 213 -18.68 21.77 -16.89
CA ILE A 213 -17.32 21.52 -16.40
C ILE A 213 -16.36 22.70 -16.72
N VAL A 214 -16.46 23.28 -17.92
CA VAL A 214 -15.67 24.48 -18.29
C VAL A 214 -16.07 25.68 -17.44
N GLU A 215 -17.37 25.91 -17.20
CA GLU A 215 -17.85 26.96 -16.29
C GLU A 215 -17.36 26.74 -14.86
N LEU A 216 -17.44 25.51 -14.32
CA LEU A 216 -16.97 25.21 -12.97
C LEU A 216 -15.47 25.44 -12.82
N ARG A 217 -14.68 25.09 -13.84
CA ARG A 217 -13.27 25.42 -13.91
C ARG A 217 -13.03 26.94 -13.86
N GLN A 218 -13.75 27.71 -14.66
CA GLN A 218 -13.64 29.19 -14.63
C GLN A 218 -14.02 29.76 -13.26
N ARG A 219 -15.13 29.31 -12.67
CA ARG A 219 -15.57 29.71 -11.32
C ARG A 219 -14.50 29.41 -10.28
N VAL A 220 -13.93 28.21 -10.27
CA VAL A 220 -12.91 27.80 -9.28
C VAL A 220 -11.54 28.48 -9.49
N ILE A 221 -11.16 28.79 -10.73
CA ILE A 221 -10.00 29.66 -11.01
C ILE A 221 -10.25 31.07 -10.48
N PHE A 222 -11.46 31.61 -10.63
CA PHE A 222 -11.82 32.92 -10.06
C PHE A 222 -11.70 32.94 -8.53
N LEU A 223 -12.12 31.88 -7.82
CA LEU A 223 -11.93 31.77 -6.36
C LEU A 223 -10.46 31.90 -5.95
N LEU A 224 -9.52 31.32 -6.73
CA LEU A 224 -8.08 31.41 -6.49
C LEU A 224 -7.54 32.85 -6.61
N SER A 225 -8.21 33.70 -7.39
CA SER A 225 -7.84 35.13 -7.57
C SER A 225 -8.44 36.08 -6.52
N SER A 226 -9.36 35.59 -5.68
CA SER A 226 -10.06 36.39 -4.66
C SER A 226 -9.12 37.06 -3.65
N GLU A 227 -9.56 38.18 -3.07
CA GLU A 227 -8.81 38.90 -2.04
C GLU A 227 -8.52 38.02 -0.82
N PHE A 228 -9.49 37.21 -0.38
CA PHE A 228 -9.32 36.20 0.66
C PHE A 228 -8.11 35.27 0.41
N MET A 229 -7.95 34.79 -0.83
CA MET A 229 -6.82 33.93 -1.23
C MET A 229 -5.49 34.69 -1.36
N ARG A 230 -5.53 36.02 -1.59
CA ARG A 230 -4.34 36.89 -1.61
C ARG A 230 -3.86 37.21 -0.19
N THR A 231 -4.76 37.62 0.71
CA THR A 231 -4.46 37.97 2.10
C THR A 231 -3.99 36.76 2.91
N LEU A 232 -4.53 35.56 2.63
CA LEU A 232 -4.12 34.31 3.26
C LEU A 232 -3.14 33.48 2.42
N LYS A 233 -2.45 34.12 1.47
CA LYS A 233 -1.48 33.46 0.57
C LYS A 233 -0.41 32.71 1.36
N ASP A 234 0.25 33.39 2.30
CA ASP A 234 1.40 32.89 3.04
C ASP A 234 0.99 32.14 4.34
N ALA A 235 -0.31 31.95 4.57
CA ALA A 235 -0.84 31.20 5.70
C ALA A 235 -0.59 29.68 5.55
N THR A 236 -0.23 29.02 6.65
CA THR A 236 0.11 27.59 6.69
C THR A 236 -1.04 26.72 6.18
N PRO A 237 -0.83 25.85 5.17
CA PRO A 237 -1.86 24.90 4.73
C PRO A 237 -2.31 23.95 5.84
N VAL A 238 -3.57 23.52 5.80
CA VAL A 238 -4.12 22.52 6.73
C VAL A 238 -3.94 21.12 6.13
N ASN A 239 -3.28 20.24 6.87
CA ASN A 239 -3.04 18.85 6.46
C ASN A 239 -4.18 17.92 6.92
N ASN A 240 -4.33 16.77 6.27
CA ASN A 240 -5.18 15.68 6.77
C ASN A 240 -4.52 15.00 7.99
N PRO A 241 -5.30 14.53 8.98
CA PRO A 241 -6.76 14.66 9.09
C PRO A 241 -7.20 16.08 9.53
N ILE A 242 -8.36 16.52 9.05
CA ILE A 242 -8.96 17.81 9.43
C ILE A 242 -9.50 17.74 10.86
N ASN A 243 -9.00 18.60 11.74
CA ASN A 243 -9.53 18.78 13.09
C ASN A 243 -10.90 19.44 13.03
N VAL A 244 -11.94 18.75 13.50
CA VAL A 244 -13.33 19.21 13.37
C VAL A 244 -13.71 20.15 14.53
N THR A 245 -13.37 21.44 14.39
CA THR A 245 -13.71 22.49 15.36
C THR A 245 -15.22 22.76 15.41
N ASN A 246 -15.68 23.46 16.46
CA ASN A 246 -17.10 23.81 16.60
C ASN A 246 -17.62 24.68 15.44
N ILE A 247 -16.79 25.56 14.88
CA ILE A 247 -17.16 26.39 13.71
C ILE A 247 -17.45 25.51 12.49
N LEU A 248 -16.64 24.45 12.27
CA LEU A 248 -16.87 23.46 11.20
C LEU A 248 -18.11 22.56 11.44
N LYS A 249 -18.63 22.48 12.67
CA LYS A 249 -19.84 21.72 13.03
C LYS A 249 -21.11 22.56 13.02
N SER A 250 -21.03 23.84 13.33
CA SER A 250 -22.21 24.69 13.59
C SER A 250 -22.57 25.63 12.44
N ASN A 251 -21.64 26.00 11.56
CA ASN A 251 -21.93 26.90 10.44
C ASN A 251 -22.16 26.12 9.14
N ALA A 252 -23.37 26.23 8.59
CA ALA A 252 -23.82 25.56 7.38
C ALA A 252 -22.86 25.67 6.18
N ASP A 253 -22.20 26.82 5.99
CA ASP A 253 -21.28 26.98 4.85
C ASP A 253 -19.94 26.27 5.06
N TYR A 254 -19.47 26.16 6.31
CA TYR A 254 -18.31 25.35 6.65
C TYR A 254 -18.62 23.85 6.65
N ILE A 255 -19.85 23.45 6.97
CA ILE A 255 -20.33 22.06 6.82
C ILE A 255 -20.23 21.64 5.35
N LYS A 256 -20.80 22.43 4.41
CA LYS A 256 -20.67 22.18 2.95
C LYS A 256 -19.21 22.08 2.50
N CYS A 257 -18.33 22.94 3.02
CA CYS A 257 -16.89 22.90 2.73
C CYS A 257 -16.23 21.62 3.26
N TYR A 258 -16.63 21.13 4.44
CA TYR A 258 -16.11 19.91 5.03
C TYR A 258 -16.66 18.64 4.36
N GLU A 259 -17.91 18.65 3.92
CA GLU A 259 -18.52 17.61 3.08
C GLU A 259 -17.82 17.52 1.72
N LEU A 260 -17.60 18.65 1.04
CA LEU A 260 -16.79 18.72 -0.17
C LEU A 260 -15.35 18.21 0.10
N TRP A 261 -14.71 18.57 1.21
CA TRP A 261 -13.37 18.04 1.53
C TRP A 261 -13.36 16.52 1.64
N LYS A 262 -14.34 15.92 2.34
CA LYS A 262 -14.55 14.46 2.43
C LYS A 262 -14.90 13.82 1.09
N PHE A 263 -15.59 14.53 0.20
CA PHE A 263 -15.85 14.08 -1.15
C PHE A 263 -14.54 14.01 -1.96
N LEU A 264 -13.76 15.09 -1.96
CA LEU A 264 -12.47 15.20 -2.66
C LEU A 264 -11.40 14.20 -2.15
N ASP A 265 -11.49 13.70 -0.92
CA ASP A 265 -10.61 12.63 -0.40
C ASP A 265 -11.09 11.21 -0.72
N ARG A 266 -12.39 11.00 -0.99
CA ARG A 266 -12.96 9.67 -1.29
C ARG A 266 -13.13 9.43 -2.79
N TYR A 267 -13.26 10.48 -3.58
CA TYR A 267 -13.56 10.40 -5.01
C TYR A 267 -12.27 10.29 -5.85
N ASP A 268 -11.72 9.08 -5.89
CA ASP A 268 -10.53 8.73 -6.70
C ASP A 268 -10.88 8.50 -8.19
N GLN A 269 -12.16 8.28 -8.52
CA GLN A 269 -12.62 8.04 -9.89
C GLN A 269 -12.49 9.30 -10.78
N LEU A 270 -12.21 9.12 -12.07
CA LEU A 270 -12.02 10.24 -13.01
C LEU A 270 -13.31 10.95 -13.44
N GLY A 271 -14.48 10.44 -13.07
CA GLY A 271 -15.78 11.01 -13.45
C GLY A 271 -16.21 10.81 -14.90
N VAL A 272 -15.45 10.01 -15.68
CA VAL A 272 -15.80 9.61 -17.05
C VAL A 272 -15.47 8.14 -17.25
N SER A 273 -16.44 7.38 -17.74
CA SER A 273 -16.26 6.03 -18.26
C SER A 273 -16.39 6.02 -19.78
N PHE A 274 -15.50 5.29 -20.45
CA PHE A 274 -15.54 5.06 -21.90
C PHE A 274 -15.95 3.61 -22.15
N GLN A 275 -17.04 3.42 -22.88
CA GLN A 275 -17.53 2.12 -23.31
C GLN A 275 -17.13 1.93 -24.77
N ILE A 276 -16.17 1.02 -25.02
CA ILE A 276 -15.66 0.71 -26.34
C ILE A 276 -16.28 -0.63 -26.76
N LYS A 277 -17.09 -0.62 -27.81
CA LYS A 277 -17.75 -1.80 -28.39
C LYS A 277 -17.04 -2.16 -29.70
N GLU A 278 -16.07 -3.06 -29.63
CA GLU A 278 -15.37 -3.58 -30.81
C GLU A 278 -16.07 -4.84 -31.34
N THR A 279 -16.47 -4.81 -32.61
CA THR A 279 -17.17 -5.88 -33.32
C THR A 279 -16.35 -6.29 -34.54
N THR A 280 -15.97 -7.56 -34.64
CA THR A 280 -15.33 -8.09 -35.86
C THR A 280 -16.42 -8.31 -36.90
N ASN A 281 -16.37 -7.55 -38.00
CA ASN A 281 -17.36 -7.64 -39.07
C ASN A 281 -17.13 -8.92 -39.90
N GLN A 282 -18.16 -9.73 -40.07
CA GLN A 282 -18.13 -10.87 -40.98
C GLN A 282 -18.24 -10.39 -42.44
N PHE A 283 -17.41 -10.94 -43.32
CA PHE A 283 -17.44 -10.58 -44.74
C PHE A 283 -18.35 -11.54 -45.53
N ASN A 284 -19.51 -11.05 -45.96
CA ASN A 284 -20.37 -11.77 -46.91
C ASN A 284 -19.62 -11.98 -48.26
N ASP A 285 -19.90 -13.06 -48.98
CA ASP A 285 -19.24 -13.38 -50.27
C ASP A 285 -19.28 -12.22 -51.28
N SER A 286 -20.38 -11.48 -51.33
CA SER A 286 -20.51 -10.28 -52.19
C SER A 286 -19.49 -9.19 -51.84
N ASN A 287 -19.22 -8.98 -50.54
CA ASN A 287 -18.23 -8.02 -50.06
C ASN A 287 -16.80 -8.54 -50.27
N LEU A 288 -16.56 -9.85 -50.09
CA LEU A 288 -15.27 -10.48 -50.42
C LEU A 288 -14.94 -10.32 -51.91
N ASN A 289 -15.90 -10.56 -52.80
CA ASN A 289 -15.71 -10.38 -54.24
C ASN A 289 -15.32 -8.93 -54.60
N ASP A 290 -15.93 -7.94 -53.96
CA ASP A 290 -15.57 -6.52 -54.16
C ASP A 290 -14.17 -6.19 -53.63
N LEU A 291 -13.74 -6.79 -52.51
CA LEU A 291 -12.39 -6.62 -51.96
C LEU A 291 -11.32 -7.28 -52.84
N TYR A 292 -11.56 -8.51 -53.31
CA TYR A 292 -10.68 -9.19 -54.26
C TYR A 292 -10.60 -8.44 -55.60
N ALA A 293 -11.72 -7.90 -56.08
CA ALA A 293 -11.71 -7.03 -57.24
C ALA A 293 -10.94 -5.72 -56.97
N HIS A 294 -11.03 -5.13 -55.77
CA HIS A 294 -10.23 -3.94 -55.41
C HIS A 294 -8.73 -4.23 -55.48
N ILE A 295 -8.27 -5.34 -54.89
CA ILE A 295 -6.88 -5.81 -54.97
C ILE A 295 -6.45 -6.02 -56.42
N GLY A 296 -7.29 -6.66 -57.24
CA GLY A 296 -7.04 -6.84 -58.68
C GLY A 296 -6.87 -5.52 -59.43
N ALA A 297 -7.71 -4.52 -59.13
CA ALA A 297 -7.59 -3.19 -59.70
C ALA A 297 -6.33 -2.45 -59.23
N SER A 298 -5.92 -2.63 -57.97
CA SER A 298 -4.66 -2.10 -57.44
C SER A 298 -3.44 -2.70 -58.14
N TYR A 299 -3.45 -3.99 -58.49
CA TYR A 299 -2.40 -4.58 -59.31
C TYR A 299 -2.42 -4.06 -60.76
N LEU A 300 -3.60 -3.90 -61.38
CA LEU A 300 -3.72 -3.35 -62.74
C LEU A 300 -3.38 -1.86 -62.84
N ALA A 301 -3.41 -1.11 -61.74
CA ALA A 301 -2.99 0.29 -61.69
C ALA A 301 -1.45 0.47 -61.81
N ILE A 302 -0.67 -0.62 -61.74
CA ILE A 302 0.79 -0.59 -61.82
C ILE A 302 1.24 -0.68 -63.29
N ASP A 303 1.28 0.47 -63.99
CA ASP A 303 1.99 0.52 -65.27
C ASP A 303 3.50 0.48 -65.05
N SER A 304 4.16 -0.53 -65.63
CA SER A 304 5.60 -0.71 -65.61
C SER A 304 6.02 -1.58 -66.80
N GLU A 305 7.24 -1.36 -67.31
CA GLU A 305 7.88 -2.28 -68.25
C GLU A 305 8.00 -3.72 -67.70
N ARG A 306 7.94 -3.88 -66.37
CA ARG A 306 7.97 -5.19 -65.70
C ARG A 306 6.60 -5.87 -65.72
N THR A 307 5.50 -5.14 -65.52
CA THR A 307 4.14 -5.73 -65.58
C THR A 307 3.76 -6.15 -67.00
N LYS A 308 4.24 -5.41 -68.01
CA LYS A 308 4.12 -5.76 -69.45
C LYS A 308 4.77 -7.10 -69.85
N LYS A 309 5.58 -7.73 -68.99
CA LYS A 309 6.22 -9.04 -69.22
C LYS A 309 5.49 -10.22 -68.56
N ILE A 310 4.54 -9.96 -67.66
CA ILE A 310 3.79 -11.00 -66.95
C ILE A 310 2.68 -11.54 -67.87
N LYS A 311 2.75 -12.81 -68.25
CA LYS A 311 1.72 -13.46 -69.08
C LYS A 311 0.85 -14.39 -68.22
N VAL A 312 -0.42 -14.05 -68.08
CA VAL A 312 -1.41 -14.96 -67.46
C VAL A 312 -1.74 -16.05 -68.47
N LYS A 313 -1.24 -17.27 -68.26
CA LYS A 313 -1.56 -18.45 -69.09
C LYS A 313 -2.68 -19.28 -68.45
N ASN A 314 -3.69 -19.63 -69.22
CA ASN A 314 -4.92 -20.28 -68.75
C ASN A 314 -4.67 -21.65 -68.08
N ASP A 315 -3.66 -22.41 -68.52
CA ASP A 315 -3.38 -23.76 -68.02
C ASP A 315 -2.90 -23.82 -66.55
N GLN A 316 -2.55 -22.67 -65.96
CA GLN A 316 -2.10 -22.60 -64.56
C GLN A 316 -3.24 -22.47 -63.54
N VAL A 317 -4.50 -22.29 -63.98
CA VAL A 317 -5.68 -22.15 -63.10
C VAL A 317 -6.15 -23.51 -62.55
N LYS A 318 -5.32 -24.16 -61.74
CA LYS A 318 -5.71 -25.34 -60.95
C LYS A 318 -6.70 -24.92 -59.86
N LYS A 319 -7.99 -25.14 -60.12
CA LYS A 319 -9.13 -24.77 -59.25
C LYS A 319 -9.09 -25.47 -57.87
N TYR A 320 -8.32 -24.92 -56.95
CA TYR A 320 -8.33 -25.33 -55.55
C TYR A 320 -9.43 -24.57 -54.79
N LYS A 321 -10.25 -25.27 -54.00
CA LYS A 321 -11.24 -24.67 -53.11
C LYS A 321 -10.55 -24.10 -51.86
N VAL A 322 -9.85 -22.98 -52.03
CA VAL A 322 -9.20 -22.24 -50.94
C VAL A 322 -10.27 -21.45 -50.19
N HIS A 323 -10.36 -21.67 -48.88
CA HIS A 323 -11.14 -20.80 -48.00
C HIS A 323 -10.29 -19.57 -47.64
N PRO A 324 -10.84 -18.34 -47.67
CA PRO A 324 -10.10 -17.13 -47.29
C PRO A 324 -9.60 -17.24 -45.84
N HIS A 325 -8.35 -16.88 -45.60
CA HIS A 325 -7.82 -16.88 -44.24
C HIS A 325 -8.23 -15.59 -43.53
N PHE A 326 -9.12 -15.70 -42.54
CA PHE A 326 -9.44 -14.59 -41.65
C PHE A 326 -8.40 -14.56 -40.54
N ASP A 327 -7.35 -13.75 -40.72
CA ASP A 327 -6.43 -13.39 -39.65
C ASP A 327 -7.26 -12.89 -38.46
N LYS A 328 -6.98 -13.41 -37.26
CA LYS A 328 -7.46 -12.76 -36.05
C LYS A 328 -6.84 -11.37 -36.01
N PRO A 329 -7.63 -10.27 -35.98
CA PRO A 329 -7.07 -8.94 -35.92
C PRO A 329 -6.13 -8.82 -34.72
N ILE A 330 -4.96 -8.23 -34.92
CA ILE A 330 -3.93 -8.07 -33.87
C ILE A 330 -4.37 -6.95 -32.92
N LEU A 331 -5.32 -7.29 -32.04
CA LEU A 331 -5.92 -6.43 -31.01
C LEU A 331 -4.91 -5.96 -29.94
N THR A 332 -3.66 -6.43 -29.99
CA THR A 332 -2.71 -6.37 -28.87
C THR A 332 -1.79 -5.16 -28.84
N LYS A 333 -1.92 -4.19 -29.77
CA LYS A 333 -1.38 -2.81 -29.59
C LYS A 333 -1.98 -1.74 -30.52
N ASP A 334 -2.11 -1.99 -31.81
CA ASP A 334 -2.26 -0.93 -32.84
C ASP A 334 -3.68 -0.33 -33.00
N LEU A 335 -4.62 -0.68 -32.12
CA LEU A 335 -5.93 -0.01 -31.97
C LEU A 335 -6.09 0.65 -30.59
N THR A 336 -5.03 0.68 -29.78
CA THR A 336 -4.94 1.54 -28.60
C THR A 336 -4.73 2.97 -29.09
N ASP A 337 -5.80 3.76 -29.11
CA ASP A 337 -5.75 5.20 -29.38
C ASP A 337 -4.63 5.86 -28.55
N ASP A 338 -3.74 6.63 -29.19
CA ASP A 338 -2.51 7.16 -28.58
C ASP A 338 -2.79 8.03 -27.32
N LYS A 339 -4.02 8.52 -27.18
CA LYS A 339 -4.55 9.18 -25.97
C LYS A 339 -4.50 8.30 -24.71
N PHE A 340 -4.35 6.98 -24.82
CA PHE A 340 -4.39 6.03 -23.70
C PHE A 340 -3.02 5.49 -23.27
N LEU A 341 -2.00 5.51 -24.13
CA LEU A 341 -0.68 4.93 -23.82
C LEU A 341 0.26 5.84 -22.99
N SER A 342 -0.17 7.05 -22.63
CA SER A 342 0.58 8.00 -21.78
C SER A 342 0.09 8.06 -20.32
N PHE A 343 -0.17 6.88 -19.71
CA PHE A 343 -0.64 6.78 -18.32
C PHE A 343 0.41 6.31 -17.28
N ASP A 344 1.71 6.48 -17.56
CA ASP A 344 2.75 6.52 -16.51
C ASP A 344 3.84 7.58 -16.74
N GLU A 345 3.48 8.70 -17.40
CA GLU A 345 4.25 9.94 -17.20
C GLU A 345 3.78 10.62 -15.90
N LYS A 346 4.49 10.33 -14.81
CA LYS A 346 4.54 11.21 -13.64
C LYS A 346 4.91 12.60 -14.12
N LYS A 347 3.93 13.52 -14.23
CA LYS A 347 4.13 14.94 -14.61
C LYS A 347 5.22 15.56 -13.74
N LYS A 348 6.48 15.47 -14.19
CA LYS A 348 7.57 16.28 -13.66
C LYS A 348 7.21 17.70 -14.00
N VAL A 349 6.92 18.50 -12.97
CA VAL A 349 6.65 19.94 -13.10
C VAL A 349 7.69 20.51 -14.04
N SER A 350 7.25 21.09 -15.16
CA SER A 350 8.13 21.65 -16.17
C SER A 350 8.95 22.77 -15.53
N ILE A 351 10.21 22.43 -15.19
CA ILE A 351 11.16 23.39 -14.67
C ILE A 351 11.31 24.46 -15.74
N LYS A 352 11.04 25.71 -15.37
CA LYS A 352 11.22 26.88 -16.26
C LYS A 352 12.56 26.74 -16.99
N THR A 353 12.57 26.96 -18.30
CA THR A 353 13.79 26.91 -19.10
C THR A 353 14.84 27.82 -18.47
N LEU A 354 15.85 27.17 -17.88
CA LEU A 354 16.87 27.83 -17.07
C LEU A 354 17.80 28.60 -18.02
N THR A 355 18.15 29.85 -17.67
CA THR A 355 19.12 30.61 -18.45
C THR A 355 20.51 29.97 -18.35
N LEU A 356 21.41 30.24 -19.31
CA LEU A 356 22.73 29.58 -19.38
C LEU A 356 23.51 29.60 -18.05
N ALA A 357 23.45 30.71 -17.31
CA ALA A 357 24.07 30.86 -15.99
C ALA A 357 23.47 29.90 -14.93
N GLN A 358 22.16 29.66 -14.99
CA GLN A 358 21.45 28.73 -14.11
C GLN A 358 21.78 27.27 -14.47
N GLU A 359 21.98 26.94 -15.75
CA GLU A 359 22.45 25.60 -16.14
C GLU A 359 23.86 25.31 -15.62
N VAL A 360 24.79 26.27 -15.74
CA VAL A 360 26.16 26.14 -15.21
C VAL A 360 26.14 25.97 -13.69
N ALA A 361 25.33 26.76 -12.97
CA ALA A 361 25.14 26.61 -11.53
C ALA A 361 24.54 25.24 -11.16
N LEU A 362 23.64 24.70 -11.99
CA LEU A 362 23.00 23.40 -11.75
C LEU A 362 23.91 22.22 -12.09
N LYS A 363 24.80 22.33 -13.09
CA LYS A 363 25.90 21.38 -13.33
C LYS A 363 26.86 21.34 -12.13
N LYS A 364 27.35 22.50 -11.68
CA LYS A 364 28.24 22.60 -10.51
C LYS A 364 27.61 22.00 -9.24
N ARG A 365 26.31 22.24 -9.00
CA ARG A 365 25.55 21.60 -7.90
C ARG A 365 25.38 20.09 -8.08
N ARG A 366 25.22 19.58 -9.31
CA ARG A 366 25.15 18.12 -9.58
C ARG A 366 26.49 17.45 -9.30
N GLU A 367 27.60 18.02 -9.77
CA GLU A 367 28.95 17.50 -9.53
C GLU A 367 29.29 17.48 -8.03
N GLU A 368 28.93 18.53 -7.30
CA GLU A 368 29.12 18.58 -5.85
C GLU A 368 28.25 17.55 -5.12
N ALA A 369 26.99 17.39 -5.53
CA ALA A 369 26.09 16.36 -4.99
C ALA A 369 26.59 14.94 -5.30
N GLU A 370 27.18 14.71 -6.47
CA GLU A 370 27.75 13.42 -6.86
C GLU A 370 29.02 13.10 -6.07
N LYS A 371 29.91 14.09 -5.84
CA LYS A 371 31.06 13.97 -4.94
C LYS A 371 30.61 13.61 -3.52
N ARG A 372 29.65 14.36 -2.96
CA ARG A 372 29.04 14.07 -1.63
C ARG A 372 28.34 12.71 -1.58
N ARG A 373 27.82 12.17 -2.70
CA ARG A 373 27.27 10.81 -2.77
C ARG A 373 28.36 9.75 -2.75
N LYS A 374 29.39 9.87 -3.61
CA LYS A 374 30.55 8.96 -3.65
C LYS A 374 31.27 8.90 -2.31
N GLU A 375 31.40 10.05 -1.63
CA GLU A 375 31.94 10.13 -0.27
C GLU A 375 31.08 9.39 0.76
N LYS A 376 29.75 9.58 0.76
CA LYS A 376 28.83 8.85 1.65
C LYS A 376 28.75 7.35 1.34
N GLU A 377 28.88 6.96 0.08
CA GLU A 377 28.94 5.56 -0.35
C GLU A 377 30.28 4.92 0.09
N ALA A 378 31.41 5.65 0.03
CA ALA A 378 32.69 5.23 0.58
C ALA A 378 32.71 5.15 2.12
N GLN A 379 32.05 6.08 2.83
CA GLN A 379 31.85 6.01 4.28
C GLN A 379 31.05 4.75 4.64
N LYS A 380 29.89 4.52 4.00
CA LYS A 380 29.08 3.31 4.22
C LYS A 380 29.80 2.01 3.86
N ALA A 381 30.70 2.01 2.88
CA ALA A 381 31.54 0.86 2.57
C ALA A 381 32.52 0.57 3.73
N LYS A 382 33.21 1.60 4.26
CA LYS A 382 34.10 1.48 5.43
C LYS A 382 33.34 1.05 6.69
N GLU A 383 32.12 1.53 6.91
CA GLU A 383 31.25 1.09 8.01
C GLU A 383 30.85 -0.39 7.86
N ARG A 384 30.46 -0.82 6.66
CA ARG A 384 30.14 -2.23 6.37
C ARG A 384 31.33 -3.15 6.58
N GLN A 385 32.54 -2.75 6.17
CA GLN A 385 33.76 -3.50 6.44
C GLN A 385 34.02 -3.64 7.95
N LYS A 386 33.95 -2.54 8.72
CA LYS A 386 34.09 -2.58 10.19
C LYS A 386 33.01 -3.42 10.88
N LEU A 387 31.80 -3.47 10.34
CA LEU A 387 30.71 -4.30 10.88
C LEU A 387 30.92 -5.80 10.60
N LEU A 388 31.45 -6.15 9.42
CA LEU A 388 31.84 -7.52 9.08
C LEU A 388 32.99 -8.00 9.97
N GLU A 389 34.05 -7.21 10.09
CA GLU A 389 35.22 -7.48 10.95
C GLU A 389 34.81 -7.69 12.43
N ARG A 390 33.89 -6.86 12.94
CA ARG A 390 33.31 -7.05 14.29
C ARG A 390 32.55 -8.37 14.42
N ARG A 391 31.72 -8.73 13.44
CA ARG A 391 30.97 -10.00 13.41
C ARG A 391 31.88 -11.23 13.31
N GLU A 392 33.01 -11.13 12.64
CA GLU A 392 33.98 -12.23 12.56
C GLU A 392 34.72 -12.42 13.89
N LYS A 393 35.19 -11.33 14.51
CA LYS A 393 35.78 -11.35 15.86
C LYS A 393 34.78 -11.81 16.94
N GLU A 394 33.49 -11.51 16.78
CA GLU A 394 32.42 -12.02 17.63
C GLU A 394 32.22 -13.53 17.47
N LYS A 395 32.12 -14.04 16.23
CA LYS A 395 32.05 -15.48 15.94
C LYS A 395 33.28 -16.24 16.44
N GLU A 396 34.47 -15.66 16.34
CA GLU A 396 35.71 -16.24 16.85
C GLU A 396 35.70 -16.33 18.38
N ARG A 397 35.28 -15.27 19.08
CA ARG A 397 35.04 -15.30 20.53
C ARG A 397 34.00 -16.35 20.94
N GLN A 398 32.90 -16.47 20.20
CA GLN A 398 31.87 -17.50 20.43
C GLN A 398 32.43 -18.92 20.24
N ARG A 399 33.28 -19.16 19.23
CA ARG A 399 33.97 -20.44 19.02
C ARG A 399 34.91 -20.77 20.19
N LEU A 400 35.74 -19.81 20.62
CA LEU A 400 36.64 -19.97 21.76
C LEU A 400 35.87 -20.26 23.06
N ALA A 401 34.83 -19.49 23.34
CA ALA A 401 33.95 -19.70 24.50
C ALA A 401 33.24 -21.06 24.46
N ALA A 402 32.82 -21.54 23.29
CA ALA A 402 32.22 -22.87 23.13
C ALA A 402 33.21 -24.01 23.36
N ILE A 403 34.48 -23.84 22.95
CA ILE A 403 35.57 -24.80 23.24
C ILE A 403 35.86 -24.83 24.75
N GLU A 404 35.93 -23.66 25.40
CA GLU A 404 36.16 -23.57 26.83
C GLU A 404 34.98 -24.14 27.64
N ALA A 405 33.74 -23.84 27.24
CA ALA A 405 32.54 -24.39 27.87
C ALA A 405 32.49 -25.92 27.76
N LYS A 406 32.91 -26.51 26.62
CA LYS A 406 33.06 -27.96 26.48
C LYS A 406 34.09 -28.51 27.47
N LYS A 407 35.30 -27.94 27.54
CA LYS A 407 36.34 -28.36 28.51
C LYS A 407 35.86 -28.26 29.97
N ARG A 408 35.18 -27.16 30.34
CA ARG A 408 34.59 -26.97 31.68
C ARG A 408 33.48 -27.98 31.98
N ALA A 409 32.66 -28.35 31.00
CA ALA A 409 31.61 -29.37 31.17
C ALA A 409 32.17 -30.79 31.26
N GLU A 410 33.25 -31.09 30.53
CA GLU A 410 33.98 -32.35 30.59
C GLU A 410 34.70 -32.53 31.94
N ALA A 411 35.39 -31.49 32.41
CA ALA A 411 35.99 -31.47 33.76
C ALA A 411 34.94 -31.70 34.86
N LYS A 412 33.77 -31.04 34.80
CA LYS A 412 32.67 -31.26 35.75
C LYS A 412 32.06 -32.66 35.66
N ARG A 413 32.08 -33.31 34.49
CA ARG A 413 31.65 -34.71 34.34
C ARG A 413 32.64 -35.67 35.01
N LEU A 414 33.94 -35.44 34.85
CA LEU A 414 34.97 -36.20 35.57
C LEU A 414 34.86 -36.00 37.09
N GLU A 415 34.73 -34.76 37.56
CA GLU A 415 34.55 -34.44 38.98
C GLU A 415 33.31 -35.11 39.59
N MET A 416 32.16 -35.12 38.88
CA MET A 416 30.98 -35.86 39.34
C MET A 416 31.17 -37.38 39.30
N LEU A 417 31.94 -37.92 38.35
CA LEU A 417 32.24 -39.35 38.28
C LEU A 417 33.15 -39.78 39.44
N GLU A 418 34.18 -39.00 39.76
CA GLU A 418 35.04 -39.23 40.92
C GLU A 418 34.27 -39.07 42.23
N ARG A 419 33.44 -38.02 42.36
CA ARG A 419 32.62 -37.80 43.57
C ARG A 419 31.54 -38.86 43.77
N SER A 420 30.97 -39.42 42.69
CA SER A 420 30.06 -40.56 42.79
C SER A 420 30.78 -41.87 43.11
N ARG A 421 31.99 -42.08 42.58
CA ARG A 421 32.88 -43.21 42.95
C ARG A 421 33.29 -43.15 44.42
N LEU A 422 33.65 -41.97 44.94
CA LEU A 422 33.97 -41.76 46.36
C LEU A 422 32.76 -42.02 47.26
N LYS A 423 31.58 -41.49 46.91
CA LYS A 423 30.34 -41.80 47.64
C LYS A 423 29.99 -43.29 47.61
N ALA A 424 30.16 -43.97 46.48
CA ALA A 424 29.90 -45.41 46.38
C ALA A 424 30.87 -46.25 47.23
N LEU A 425 32.09 -45.76 47.48
CA LEU A 425 33.02 -46.35 48.46
C LEU A 425 32.55 -46.06 49.90
N GLU A 426 32.23 -44.81 50.22
CA GLU A 426 31.75 -44.41 51.55
C GLU A 426 30.45 -45.15 51.95
N ASP A 427 29.48 -45.27 51.03
CA ASP A 427 28.24 -46.03 51.23
C ASP A 427 28.49 -47.54 51.36
N ALA A 428 29.53 -48.08 50.72
CA ALA A 428 29.94 -49.48 50.87
C ALA A 428 30.66 -49.73 52.22
N GLU A 429 31.43 -48.77 52.72
CA GLU A 429 32.03 -48.82 54.05
C GLU A 429 30.97 -48.66 55.15
N ARG A 430 30.06 -47.69 55.03
CA ARG A 430 28.88 -47.54 55.90
C ARG A 430 28.01 -48.80 55.94
N LYS A 431 27.84 -49.50 54.81
CA LYS A 431 27.14 -50.80 54.78
C LYS A 431 27.90 -51.90 55.54
N LYS A 432 29.21 -52.06 55.29
CA LYS A 432 30.05 -53.01 56.05
C LYS A 432 30.07 -52.69 57.54
N GLU A 433 30.04 -51.42 57.91
CA GLU A 433 30.01 -50.99 59.31
C GLU A 433 28.64 -51.22 59.95
N GLN A 434 27.54 -51.00 59.25
CA GLN A 434 26.21 -51.42 59.70
C GLN A 434 26.07 -52.96 59.77
N GLU A 435 26.72 -53.71 58.89
CA GLU A 435 26.78 -55.17 58.96
C GLU A 435 27.60 -55.64 60.16
N ARG A 436 28.73 -54.99 60.46
CA ARG A 436 29.49 -55.20 61.72
C ARG A 436 28.65 -54.86 62.94
N GLN A 437 28.04 -53.69 63.03
CA GLN A 437 27.18 -53.30 64.14
C GLN A 437 25.98 -54.23 64.30
N LYS A 438 25.39 -54.75 63.22
CA LYS A 438 24.34 -55.78 63.27
C LYS A 438 24.87 -57.14 63.72
N ALA A 439 26.08 -57.52 63.32
CA ALA A 439 26.73 -58.75 63.77
C ALA A 439 27.14 -58.67 65.25
N GLU A 440 27.65 -57.52 65.70
CA GLU A 440 27.97 -57.20 67.09
C GLU A 440 26.70 -57.12 67.94
N ALA A 441 25.63 -56.46 67.48
CA ALA A 441 24.34 -56.45 68.16
C ALA A 441 23.70 -57.85 68.21
N ALA A 442 23.89 -58.69 67.18
CA ALA A 442 23.46 -60.08 67.19
C ALA A 442 24.33 -60.97 68.09
N ALA A 443 25.64 -60.70 68.20
CA ALA A 443 26.53 -61.36 69.14
C ALA A 443 26.25 -60.94 70.59
N LEU A 444 26.01 -59.65 70.83
CA LEU A 444 25.55 -59.12 72.11
C LEU A 444 24.16 -59.66 72.45
N LYS A 445 23.25 -59.79 71.49
CA LYS A 445 21.95 -60.45 71.72
C LYS A 445 22.13 -61.93 72.06
N LYS A 446 23.03 -62.66 71.37
CA LYS A 446 23.40 -64.04 71.77
C LYS A 446 23.99 -64.09 73.17
N LEU A 447 24.87 -63.16 73.54
CA LEU A 447 25.42 -63.05 74.89
C LEU A 447 24.32 -62.71 75.91
N MET A 448 23.38 -61.83 75.60
CA MET A 448 22.22 -61.50 76.45
C MET A 448 21.22 -62.66 76.54
N ASP A 449 21.06 -63.47 75.50
CA ASP A 449 20.27 -64.70 75.52
C ASP A 449 21.05 -65.85 76.20
N GLU A 450 22.38 -65.81 76.22
CA GLU A 450 23.26 -66.66 77.02
C GLU A 450 23.32 -66.23 78.50
N GLU A 451 23.17 -64.94 78.81
CA GLU A 451 23.05 -64.39 80.15
C GLU A 451 21.63 -64.57 80.69
N ARG A 452 20.61 -64.45 79.84
CA ARG A 452 19.30 -65.06 80.12
C ARG A 452 19.38 -66.58 80.22
N LYS A 453 20.46 -67.22 79.71
CA LYS A 453 20.87 -68.61 79.99
C LYS A 453 21.92 -68.79 81.13
N LYS A 454 22.26 -67.75 81.91
CA LYS A 454 23.22 -67.77 83.06
C LYS A 454 22.78 -67.00 84.30
N LEU A 455 21.67 -66.28 84.21
CA LEU A 455 20.66 -66.27 85.24
C LEU A 455 20.17 -67.74 85.52
N LEU A 456 20.89 -68.82 85.05
CA LEU A 456 20.45 -70.21 84.85
C LEU A 456 21.14 -71.40 85.60
N GLU A 457 20.34 -72.48 85.87
CA GLU A 457 20.37 -73.57 86.95
C GLU A 457 19.63 -73.65 88.54
N ALA A 458 19.35 -72.89 89.73
CA ALA A 458 18.79 -71.55 90.40
C ALA A 458 17.26 -71.17 90.54
N ARG A 459 16.59 -70.38 89.69
CA ARG A 459 15.11 -70.20 89.71
C ARG A 459 14.34 -71.56 89.67
N ARG A 460 15.07 -72.66 89.44
CA ARG A 460 14.96 -74.00 90.05
C ARG A 460 16.04 -74.45 91.11
N TYR A 461 17.37 -74.15 91.06
CA TYR A 461 18.47 -74.42 92.10
C TYR A 461 18.80 -73.44 93.33
N VAL A 462 18.33 -72.17 93.43
CA VAL A 462 18.16 -71.23 94.58
C VAL A 462 16.74 -71.45 95.09
N LYS A 463 15.81 -71.76 94.19
CA LYS A 463 14.61 -72.55 94.49
C LYS A 463 14.95 -73.99 94.94
N TRP A 464 16.22 -74.42 94.82
CA TRP A 464 16.76 -75.64 95.44
C TRP A 464 17.68 -75.33 96.62
N LEU A 465 18.31 -74.16 96.80
CA LEU A 465 18.84 -73.77 98.11
C LEU A 465 17.73 -73.42 99.10
N ALA A 466 16.64 -72.85 98.62
CA ALA A 466 15.36 -72.85 99.31
C ALA A 466 14.86 -74.28 99.57
N ASN A 467 15.49 -75.35 99.06
CA ASN A 467 15.30 -76.74 99.49
C ASN A 467 16.55 -77.36 100.15
N GLU A 468 17.74 -76.78 99.97
CA GLU A 468 19.03 -77.36 100.33
C GLU A 468 19.74 -76.54 101.39
N GLN A 469 19.85 -75.21 101.35
CA GLN A 469 20.15 -74.41 102.55
C GLN A 469 18.96 -74.36 103.56
N ARG A 470 17.97 -75.27 103.36
CA ARG A 470 17.05 -75.81 104.38
C ARG A 470 17.56 -77.07 105.08
N LYS A 471 18.29 -77.97 104.37
CA LYS A 471 19.19 -78.92 105.05
C LYS A 471 20.32 -78.14 105.69
N SER A 472 20.83 -77.21 104.87
CA SER A 472 22.22 -76.88 104.70
C SER A 472 22.47 -75.49 105.28
N GLU A 473 23.63 -75.23 105.81
CA GLU A 473 24.00 -75.98 106.99
C GLU A 473 24.77 -74.89 107.82
N ASN A 474 25.24 -75.09 109.04
CA ASN A 474 25.86 -76.32 109.38
C ASN A 474 26.91 -76.76 108.24
N GLN A 475 27.20 -75.96 107.09
CA GLN A 475 27.42 -76.24 105.54
C GLN A 475 27.11 -75.14 104.35
N ALA A 476 26.44 -75.38 103.13
CA ALA A 476 26.71 -74.80 101.69
C ALA A 476 25.60 -74.16 100.65
N VAL A 477 25.86 -73.83 99.28
CA VAL A 477 25.11 -72.85 98.29
C VAL A 477 25.14 -72.88 96.63
N LEU A 478 24.13 -72.37 95.76
CA LEU A 478 24.09 -71.59 94.37
C LEU A 478 22.79 -71.64 93.31
N GLU A 479 22.81 -71.56 91.88
CA GLU A 479 22.15 -72.63 90.80
C GLU A 479 21.65 -71.62 89.27
N LYS A 480 20.50 -71.21 88.25
CA LYS A 480 18.75 -71.22 87.67
C LYS A 480 17.80 -70.56 86.49
N ALA A 481 17.48 -71.25 85.32
CA ALA A 481 16.38 -71.36 84.23
C ALA A 481 14.83 -71.41 84.53
N PRO A 482 13.83 -71.56 83.55
CA PRO A 482 13.82 -71.97 82.08
C PRO A 482 12.68 -71.52 81.03
N ILE A 483 12.75 -72.00 79.74
CA ILE A 483 11.71 -72.50 78.72
C ILE A 483 10.57 -71.57 78.06
N SER A 484 9.96 -72.04 76.93
CA SER A 484 8.66 -71.68 76.20
C SER A 484 8.51 -70.31 75.47
N GLU A 485 7.75 -70.10 74.36
CA GLU A 485 6.28 -70.20 74.01
C GLU A 485 5.40 -69.18 74.79
N GLU A 486 4.36 -68.47 74.28
CA GLU A 486 3.23 -68.81 73.36
C GLU A 486 2.65 -67.54 72.60
N GLY A 487 1.50 -67.62 71.91
CA GLY A 487 0.81 -66.50 71.15
C GLY A 487 -0.41 -65.88 71.88
N PRO A 488 -1.48 -65.35 71.23
CA PRO A 488 -1.72 -65.10 69.78
C PRO A 488 -2.50 -63.76 69.43
N GLU A 489 -2.97 -63.66 68.17
CA GLU A 489 -4.25 -63.04 67.68
C GLU A 489 -4.55 -61.51 67.49
N PHE A 490 -5.14 -61.28 66.29
CA PHE A 490 -6.29 -60.40 65.90
C PHE A 490 -6.23 -58.88 65.57
N LEU A 491 -6.91 -58.62 64.43
CA LEU A 491 -7.79 -57.49 64.03
C LEU A 491 -7.26 -56.14 63.50
N THR A 492 -8.05 -55.67 62.53
CA THR A 492 -8.05 -54.39 61.78
C THR A 492 -9.14 -53.45 62.37
N PRO A 493 -9.55 -52.30 61.79
CA PRO A 493 -9.13 -51.60 60.56
C PRO A 493 -8.98 -50.06 60.69
N GLU A 494 -8.93 -49.39 59.52
CA GLU A 494 -9.67 -48.16 59.18
C GLU A 494 -9.06 -46.74 59.23
N SER A 495 -9.57 -45.96 58.27
CA SER A 495 -9.25 -44.57 57.90
C SER A 495 -10.11 -43.56 58.71
N PRO A 496 -9.99 -42.22 58.48
CA PRO A 496 -10.81 -41.59 57.42
C PRO A 496 -10.17 -40.36 56.74
N GLN A 497 -10.97 -39.66 55.91
CA GLN A 497 -10.64 -38.52 55.06
C GLN A 497 -11.11 -37.17 55.65
N THR A 498 -10.64 -36.04 55.10
CA THR A 498 -11.36 -34.77 54.75
C THR A 498 -10.32 -33.82 54.09
N GLU A 499 -10.57 -33.05 53.02
CA GLU A 499 -11.51 -31.92 52.78
C GLU A 499 -11.19 -30.65 53.62
N ASP A 500 -11.20 -29.41 53.10
CA ASP A 500 -11.36 -28.89 51.71
C ASP A 500 -10.87 -27.40 51.63
N HIS A 501 -10.98 -26.78 50.45
CA HIS A 501 -11.23 -25.36 50.14
C HIS A 501 -10.10 -24.30 50.15
N SER A 502 -9.64 -24.05 48.93
CA SER A 502 -9.25 -22.77 48.31
C SER A 502 -9.78 -21.43 48.87
N LYS A 503 -8.96 -20.37 48.73
CA LYS A 503 -9.33 -19.06 48.10
C LYS A 503 -8.14 -18.10 47.90
N GLU A 504 -8.26 -17.23 46.88
CA GLU A 504 -7.69 -15.87 46.66
C GLU A 504 -6.24 -15.52 47.11
N GLY A 505 -5.44 -14.73 46.36
CA GLY A 505 -5.65 -14.04 45.08
C GLY A 505 -4.39 -13.21 44.65
N GLU A 506 -4.54 -12.45 43.55
CA GLU A 506 -3.48 -11.73 42.76
C GLU A 506 -2.53 -12.59 41.92
#